data_AF-A0A5C4M7G3-F1
#
_entry.id   AF-A0A5C4M7G3-F1
#
_cell.length_a   1.000
_cell.length_b   1.000
_cell.length_c   1.000
_cell.angle_alpha   90.00
_cell.angle_beta   90.00
_cell.angle_gamma   90.00
#
_symmetry.space_group_name_H-M   'P 1'
#
loop_
_entity.id
_entity.type
_entity.pdbx_description
1 polymer ?
#
loop_
_entity_poly.entity_id
_entity_poly.type
_entity_poly.pdbx_seq_one_letter_code
_entity_poly.pdbx_strand_id
1 'polypeptide(L)'
;MINFIAVVIAIASVLAALGHVGYLALLNNAANKRAGGAPVAEYVRSRWAVAGGTTAASLLAWLFTAGGTGMDILAILVAAGSGTVAVKALRSTQAKYRSGG
;
A
#
# COMPACT_ATOMS: atom_id res chain seq x y z
N MET A 1 -20.89 8.28 -14.62
CA MET A 1 -20.39 9.09 -13.48
C MET A 1 -19.77 8.24 -12.37
N ILE A 2 -20.49 7.27 -11.80
CA ILE A 2 -19.98 6.43 -10.70
C ILE A 2 -18.73 5.62 -11.09
N ASN A 3 -18.72 4.97 -12.26
CA ASN A 3 -17.53 4.28 -12.79
C ASN A 3 -16.28 5.16 -12.82
N PHE A 4 -16.39 6.42 -13.28
CA PHE A 4 -15.25 7.33 -13.30
C PHE A 4 -14.67 7.58 -11.90
N ILE A 5 -15.54 7.79 -10.91
CA ILE A 5 -15.15 7.95 -9.50
C ILE A 5 -14.46 6.67 -9.00
N ALA A 6 -15.03 5.50 -9.29
CA ALA A 6 -14.46 4.21 -8.90
C ALA A 6 -13.07 3.98 -9.48
N VAL A 7 -12.87 4.28 -10.77
CA VAL A 7 -11.57 4.18 -11.44
C VAL A 7 -10.54 5.12 -10.80
N VAL A 8 -10.89 6.38 -10.54
CA VAL A 8 -9.96 7.35 -9.91
C VAL A 8 -9.56 6.89 -8.51
N ILE A 9 -10.52 6.42 -7.70
CA ILE A 9 -10.25 5.93 -6.34
C ILE A 9 -9.41 4.64 -6.39
N ALA A 10 -9.68 3.73 -7.32
CA ALA A 10 -8.89 2.52 -7.51
C ALA A 10 -7.43 2.85 -7.88
N ILE A 11 -7.21 3.77 -8.81
CA ILE A 11 -5.86 4.23 -9.18
C ILE A 11 -5.16 4.85 -7.97
N ALA A 12 -5.83 5.72 -7.21
CA ALA A 12 -5.26 6.33 -6.01
C ALA A 12 -4.86 5.26 -4.96
N SER A 13 -5.68 4.22 -4.79
CA SER A 13 -5.38 3.09 -3.90
C SER A 13 -4.16 2.29 -4.36
N VAL A 14 -4.08 1.97 -5.65
CA VAL A 14 -2.93 1.27 -6.23
C VAL A 14 -1.64 2.08 -6.05
N LEU A 15 -1.67 3.39 -6.31
CA LEU A 15 -0.51 4.26 -6.09
C LEU A 15 -0.10 4.30 -4.62
N ALA A 16 -1.05 4.34 -3.68
CA ALA A 16 -0.77 4.27 -2.26
C ALA A 16 -0.12 2.94 -1.85
N ALA A 17 -0.63 1.82 -2.34
CA ALA A 17 -0.09 0.49 -2.08
C ALA A 17 1.34 0.34 -2.65
N LEU A 18 1.55 0.76 -3.91
CA LEU A 18 2.86 0.76 -4.54
C LEU A 18 3.85 1.70 -3.85
N GLY A 19 3.40 2.86 -3.36
CA GLY A 19 4.22 3.74 -2.54
C GLY A 19 4.70 3.06 -1.25
N HIS A 20 3.83 2.28 -0.58
CA HIS A 20 4.22 1.51 0.60
C HIS A 20 5.21 0.39 0.26
N VAL A 21 4.92 -0.42 -0.76
CA VAL A 21 5.79 -1.51 -1.22
C VAL A 21 7.17 -0.97 -1.64
N GLY A 22 7.19 0.07 -2.47
CA GLY A 22 8.41 0.69 -2.96
C GLY A 22 9.26 1.25 -1.81
N TYR A 23 8.64 1.90 -0.83
CA TYR A 23 9.35 2.39 0.34
C TYR A 23 9.97 1.26 1.18
N LEU A 24 9.24 0.17 1.41
CA LEU A 24 9.78 -1.00 2.12
C LEU A 24 10.92 -1.66 1.35
N ALA A 25 10.81 -1.79 0.03
CA ALA A 25 11.87 -2.34 -0.80
C ALA A 25 13.16 -1.51 -0.72
N LEU A 26 13.03 -0.18 -0.81
CA LEU A 26 14.16 0.74 -0.64
C LEU A 26 14.79 0.65 0.75
N LEU A 27 13.95 0.61 1.79
CA LEU A 27 14.42 0.50 3.18
C LEU A 27 15.15 -0.83 3.43
N ASN A 28 14.62 -1.94 2.93
CA ASN A 28 15.28 -3.25 3.02
C ASN A 28 16.63 -3.26 2.31
N ASN A 29 16.72 -2.67 1.12
CA ASN A 29 17.96 -2.56 0.37
C ASN A 29 19.01 -1.73 1.15
N ALA A 30 18.61 -0.61 1.74
CA ALA A 30 19.48 0.22 2.56
C ALA A 30 19.93 -0.51 3.84
N ALA A 31 19.02 -1.23 4.50
CA ALA A 31 19.31 -2.02 5.70
C ALA A 31 20.35 -3.12 5.45
N ASN A 32 20.19 -3.88 4.36
CA ASN A 32 21.10 -4.98 4.04
C ASN A 32 22.52 -4.52 3.65
N LYS A 33 22.70 -3.23 3.31
CA LYS A 33 23.99 -2.65 2.95
C LYS A 33 24.75 -2.01 4.13
N ARG A 34 24.12 -1.91 5.31
CA ARG A 34 24.73 -1.30 6.51
C ARG A 34 25.03 -2.34 7.58
N ALA A 35 26.22 -2.27 8.17
CA ALA A 35 26.52 -3.01 9.41
C ALA A 35 25.55 -2.55 10.51
N GLY A 36 24.83 -3.50 11.12
CA GLY A 36 23.77 -3.22 12.11
C GLY A 36 22.36 -3.01 11.54
N GLY A 37 22.14 -3.19 10.24
CA GLY A 37 20.81 -3.05 9.61
C GLY A 37 19.83 -4.20 9.88
N ALA A 38 20.25 -5.26 10.57
CA ALA A 38 19.42 -6.46 10.80
C ALA A 38 18.04 -6.18 11.45
N PRO A 39 17.92 -5.32 12.50
CA PRO A 39 16.62 -5.00 13.09
C PRO A 39 15.69 -4.26 12.13
N VAL A 40 16.24 -3.49 11.19
CA VAL A 40 15.46 -2.80 10.15
C VAL A 40 14.95 -3.80 9.12
N ALA A 41 15.80 -4.73 8.67
CA ALA A 41 15.42 -5.77 7.72
C ALA A 41 14.32 -6.68 8.29
N GLU A 42 14.39 -7.05 9.57
CA GLU A 42 13.36 -7.84 10.25
C GLU A 42 12.04 -7.09 10.37
N TYR A 43 12.08 -5.81 10.75
CA TYR A 43 10.88 -4.97 10.75
C TYR A 43 10.25 -4.88 9.36
N VAL A 44 11.04 -4.68 8.30
CA VAL A 44 10.52 -4.66 6.93
C VAL A 44 9.90 -6.01 6.58
N ARG A 45 10.53 -7.14 6.93
CA ARG A 45 9.98 -8.49 6.73
C ARG A 45 8.59 -8.64 7.37
N SER A 46 8.39 -8.12 8.56
CA SER A 46 7.08 -8.13 9.23
C SER A 46 5.99 -7.32 8.52
N ARG A 47 6.38 -6.33 7.69
CA ARG A 47 5.45 -5.43 6.98
C ARG A 47 5.09 -5.91 5.58
N TRP A 48 5.83 -6.85 5.00
CA TRP A 48 5.54 -7.38 3.67
C TRP A 48 4.16 -8.02 3.55
N ALA A 49 3.65 -8.64 4.61
CA ALA A 49 2.29 -9.19 4.62
C ALA A 49 1.23 -8.10 4.42
N VAL A 50 1.38 -6.97 5.13
CA VAL A 50 0.47 -5.82 4.99
C VAL A 50 0.60 -5.20 3.60
N ALA A 51 1.83 -4.99 3.13
CA ALA A 51 2.08 -4.38 1.83
C ALA A 51 1.57 -5.25 0.66
N GLY A 52 1.79 -6.57 0.73
CA GLY A 52 1.25 -7.52 -0.24
C GLY A 52 -0.27 -7.58 -0.20
N GLY A 53 -0.86 -7.62 1.00
CA GLY A 53 -2.32 -7.65 1.18
C GLY A 53 -3.02 -6.40 0.66
N THR A 54 -2.51 -5.20 0.97
CA THR A 54 -3.11 -3.95 0.47
C THR A 54 -2.91 -3.78 -1.04
N THR A 55 -1.80 -4.28 -1.59
CA THR A 55 -1.57 -4.29 -3.05
C THR A 55 -2.57 -5.22 -3.75
N ALA A 56 -2.73 -6.45 -3.28
CA ALA A 56 -3.70 -7.39 -3.83
C ALA A 56 -5.13 -6.85 -3.77
N ALA A 57 -5.52 -6.27 -2.62
CA ALA A 57 -6.83 -5.64 -2.47
C ALA A 57 -7.03 -4.42 -3.38
N SER A 58 -5.99 -3.60 -3.58
CA SER A 58 -6.07 -2.44 -4.49
C SER A 58 -6.20 -2.88 -5.96
N LEU A 59 -5.47 -3.91 -6.37
CA LEU A 59 -5.59 -4.47 -7.72
C LEU A 59 -6.95 -5.13 -7.94
N LEU A 60 -7.49 -5.83 -6.92
CA LEU A 60 -8.83 -6.37 -6.96
C LEU A 60 -9.89 -5.27 -7.09
N ALA A 61 -9.75 -4.17 -6.34
CA ALA A 61 -10.66 -3.03 -6.46
C ALA A 61 -10.62 -2.41 -7.87
N TRP A 62 -9.44 -2.33 -8.49
CA TRP A 62 -9.32 -1.88 -9.87
C TRP A 62 -10.01 -2.85 -10.85
N LEU A 63 -9.86 -4.16 -10.66
CA LEU A 63 -10.59 -5.14 -11.48
C LEU A 63 -12.12 -4.96 -11.39
N PHE A 64 -12.64 -4.61 -10.21
CA PHE A 64 -14.07 -4.39 -10.01
C PHE A 64 -14.63 -3.20 -10.80
N THR A 65 -13.83 -2.20 -11.17
CA THR A 65 -14.31 -1.08 -11.99
C THR A 65 -14.68 -1.50 -13.42
N ALA A 66 -14.42 -2.76 -13.82
CA ALA A 66 -14.87 -3.31 -15.10
C ALA A 66 -16.29 -3.94 -15.02
N GLY A 67 -16.87 -4.09 -13.82
CA GLY A 67 -18.08 -4.89 -13.59
C GLY A 67 -19.43 -4.14 -13.57
N GLY A 68 -19.43 -2.83 -13.80
CA GLY A 68 -20.64 -1.97 -13.78
C GLY A 68 -21.00 -1.42 -12.39
N THR A 69 -22.12 -0.69 -12.29
CA THR A 69 -22.43 0.19 -11.14
C THR A 69 -22.39 -0.49 -9.76
N GLY A 70 -22.89 -1.73 -9.64
CA GLY A 70 -22.83 -2.46 -8.36
C GLY A 70 -21.39 -2.80 -7.96
N MET A 71 -20.56 -3.18 -8.93
CA MET A 71 -19.14 -3.47 -8.71
C MET A 71 -18.34 -2.19 -8.49
N ASP A 72 -18.74 -1.06 -9.06
CA ASP A 72 -18.12 0.24 -8.80
C ASP A 72 -18.23 0.64 -7.32
N ILE A 73 -19.36 0.36 -6.67
CA ILE A 73 -19.54 0.64 -5.24
C ILE A 73 -18.58 -0.23 -4.41
N LEU A 74 -18.47 -1.52 -4.74
CA LEU A 74 -17.51 -2.42 -4.10
C LEU A 74 -16.07 -1.98 -4.36
N ALA A 75 -15.75 -1.56 -5.58
CA ALA A 75 -14.45 -1.03 -5.94
C ALA A 75 -14.08 0.17 -5.07
N ILE A 76 -15.00 1.13 -4.91
CA ILE A 76 -14.79 2.31 -4.06
C ILE A 76 -14.52 1.91 -2.61
N LEU A 77 -15.33 1.01 -2.04
CA LEU A 77 -15.16 0.58 -0.65
C LEU A 77 -13.83 -0.15 -0.42
N VAL A 78 -13.47 -1.09 -1.30
CA VAL A 78 -12.22 -1.86 -1.19
C VAL A 78 -11.01 -0.97 -1.43
N ALA A 79 -11.04 -0.08 -2.44
CA ALA A 79 -9.97 0.86 -2.72
C ALA A 79 -9.78 1.88 -1.59
N ALA A 80 -10.87 2.45 -1.06
CA ALA A 80 -10.79 3.37 0.07
C ALA A 80 -10.18 2.68 1.32
N GLY A 81 -10.62 1.45 1.63
CA GLY A 81 -10.08 0.69 2.76
C GLY A 81 -8.61 0.31 2.58
N SER A 82 -8.26 -0.31 1.46
CA SER A 82 -6.89 -0.78 1.20
C SER A 82 -5.89 0.37 1.03
N GLY A 83 -6.28 1.44 0.33
CA GLY A 83 -5.46 2.63 0.15
C GLY A 83 -5.18 3.35 1.46
N THR A 84 -6.18 3.55 2.32
CA THR A 84 -5.98 4.19 3.63
C THR A 84 -5.07 3.37 4.56
N VAL A 85 -5.22 2.04 4.57
CA VAL A 85 -4.32 1.14 5.31
C VAL A 85 -2.89 1.22 4.76
N ALA A 86 -2.71 1.23 3.44
CA ALA A 86 -1.39 1.37 2.81
C ALA A 86 -0.71 2.70 3.18
N VAL A 87 -1.43 3.83 3.08
CA VAL A 87 -0.91 5.15 3.47
C VAL A 87 -0.56 5.18 4.96
N LYS A 88 -1.40 4.62 5.83
CA LYS A 88 -1.13 4.58 7.28
C LYS A 88 0.10 3.74 7.60
N ALA A 89 0.25 2.57 6.96
CA ALA A 89 1.41 1.71 7.13
C ALA A 89 2.70 2.38 6.62
N LEU A 90 2.63 3.06 5.48
CA LEU A 90 3.73 3.87 4.95
C LEU A 90 4.13 4.98 5.92
N ARG A 91 3.18 5.80 6.38
CA ARG A 91 3.43 6.90 7.31
C ARG A 91 3.98 6.41 8.65
N SER A 92 3.50 5.27 9.17
CA SER A 92 4.03 4.65 10.38
C SER A 92 5.49 4.21 10.22
N THR A 93 5.82 3.62 9.06
CA THR A 93 7.20 3.23 8.72
C THR A 93 8.10 4.47 8.60
N GLN A 94 7.63 5.51 7.89
CA GLN A 94 8.35 6.77 7.76
C GLN A 94 8.57 7.45 9.10
N ALA A 95 7.54 7.53 9.95
CA ALA A 95 7.67 8.13 11.29
C ALA A 95 8.77 7.44 12.10
N LYS A 96 8.77 6.10 12.13
CA LYS A 96 9.77 5.30 12.85
C LYS A 96 11.21 5.56 12.41
N TYR A 97 11.45 5.74 11.11
CA TYR A 97 12.81 5.86 10.57
C TYR A 97 13.24 7.27 10.18
N ARG A 98 12.31 8.23 10.09
CA ARG A 98 12.58 9.64 9.79
C ARG A 98 12.79 10.48 11.05
N SER A 99 12.17 10.13 12.19
CA SER A 99 12.29 10.94 13.40
C SER A 99 13.63 10.79 14.12
N GLY A 100 14.49 9.85 13.72
CA GLY A 100 15.62 9.40 14.53
C GLY A 100 15.08 8.63 15.74
N GLY A 101 15.22 7.31 15.74
CA GLY A 101 15.07 6.54 16.97
C GLY A 101 16.24 6.84 17.91
#